data_AF-A0A562L275-F1
#
_entry.id   AF-A0A562L275-F1
#
_cell.length_a   1.000
_cell.length_b   1.000
_cell.length_c   1.000
_cell.angle_alpha   90.00
_cell.angle_beta   90.00
_cell.angle_gamma   90.00
#
_symmetry.space_group_name_H-M   'P 1'
#
loop_
_entity.id
_entity.type
_entity.pdbx_description
1 polymer ?
#
loop_
_entity_poly.entity_id
_entity_poly.type
_entity_poly.pdbx_seq_one_letter_code
_entity_poly.pdbx_strand_id
1 'polypeptide(L)' 'MSDDRERQWFHDLRNAFNALCVTTAVMNRVLAEGRIERARQLAKDMELSCERCRELMNHPPRE' A
#
# COMPACT_ATOMS: atom_id res chain seq x y z
N MET A 1 23.26 2.85 -13.58
CA MET A 1 22.30 1.72 -13.66
C MET A 1 21.84 1.24 -12.29
N SER A 2 22.70 1.19 -11.26
CA SER A 2 22.28 0.85 -9.88
C SER A 2 21.31 1.90 -9.28
N ASP A 3 21.66 3.19 -9.39
CA ASP A 3 20.86 4.30 -8.85
C ASP A 3 19.43 4.39 -9.39
N ASP A 4 19.21 4.10 -10.67
CA ASP A 4 17.87 4.15 -11.27
C ASP A 4 16.97 3.04 -10.74
N ARG A 5 17.55 1.85 -10.49
CA ARG A 5 16.84 0.72 -9.91
C ARG A 5 16.50 0.97 -8.45
N GLU A 6 17.40 1.59 -7.70
CA GLU A 6 17.16 1.99 -6.31
C GLU A 6 16.08 3.06 -6.20
N ARG A 7 16.15 4.09 -7.04
CA ARG A 7 15.11 5.14 -7.11
C ARG A 7 13.75 4.57 -7.48
N GLN A 8 13.69 3.68 -8.45
CA GLN A 8 12.43 3.05 -8.86
C GLN A 8 11.85 2.19 -7.74
N TRP A 9 12.67 1.38 -7.07
CA TRP A 9 12.24 0.58 -5.93
C TRP A 9 11.68 1.46 -4.80
N PHE A 10 12.39 2.52 -4.43
CA PHE A 10 11.96 3.43 -3.38
C PHE A 10 10.66 4.15 -3.74
N HIS A 11 10.53 4.57 -5.01
CA HIS A 11 9.30 5.16 -5.53
C HIS A 11 8.11 4.20 -5.42
N ASP A 12 8.30 2.94 -5.80
CA ASP A 12 7.24 1.94 -5.76
C ASP A 12 6.85 1.57 -4.33
N LEU A 13 7.82 1.48 -3.42
CA LEU A 13 7.57 1.24 -2.00
C LEU A 13 6.79 2.40 -1.39
N ARG A 14 7.19 3.64 -1.67
CA ARG A 14 6.46 4.83 -1.21
C ARG A 14 5.04 4.86 -1.74
N ASN A 15 4.83 4.51 -3.01
CA ASN A 15 3.49 4.48 -3.60
C ASN A 15 2.60 3.41 -2.96
N ALA A 16 3.13 2.21 -2.72
CA ALA A 16 2.39 1.15 -2.03
C ALA A 16 2.02 1.55 -0.60
N PHE A 17 2.94 2.20 0.12
CA PHE A 17 2.67 2.71 1.47
C PHE A 17 1.66 3.86 1.48
N ASN A 18 1.72 4.79 0.51
CA ASN A 18 0.74 5.86 0.39
C ASN A 18 -0.67 5.30 0.11
N ALA A 19 -0.78 4.28 -0.75
CA ALA A 19 -2.05 3.61 -1.02
C ALA A 19 -2.64 2.99 0.25
N LEU A 20 -1.80 2.36 1.08
CA LEU A 20 -2.19 1.85 2.40
C LEU A 20 -2.79 2.97 3.27
N CYS A 21 -2.05 4.07 3.48
CA CYS A 21 -2.49 5.17 4.34
C CYS A 21 -3.82 5.79 3.89
N VAL A 22 -3.97 6.03 2.58
CA VAL A 22 -5.20 6.57 2.00
C VAL A 22 -6.36 5.59 2.19
N THR A 23 -6.13 4.30 1.93
CA THR A 23 -7.15 3.25 2.09
C THR A 23 -7.63 3.16 3.54
N THR A 24 -6.72 3.20 4.52
CA THR A 24 -7.07 3.22 5.94
C THR A 24 -7.89 4.45 6.32
N ALA A 25 -7.49 5.65 5.85
CA ALA A 25 -8.22 6.87 6.13
C ALA A 25 -9.64 6.84 5.55
N VAL A 26 -9.79 6.37 4.31
CA VAL A 26 -11.10 6.21 3.66
C VAL A 26 -11.94 5.14 4.37
N MET A 27 -11.34 4.01 4.76
CA MET A 27 -12.02 2.94 5.48
C MET A 27 -12.58 3.43 6.82
N ASN A 28 -11.81 4.19 7.60
CA ASN A 28 -12.28 4.77 8.86
C ASN A 28 -13.50 5.67 8.67
N ARG A 29 -13.49 6.51 7.62
CA ARG A 29 -14.63 7.35 7.28
C ARG A 29 -15.86 6.52 6.88
N VAL A 30 -15.66 5.53 6.02
CA VAL A 30 -16.73 4.64 5.54
C VAL A 30 -17.35 3.84 6.69
N LEU A 31 -16.55 3.40 7.67
CA LEU A 31 -17.02 2.77 8.90
C LEU A 31 -17.83 3.74 9.76
N ALA A 32 -17.37 4.98 9.92
CA ALA A 32 -18.10 6.01 10.65
C ALA A 32 -19.46 6.34 9.99
N GLU A 33 -19.56 6.19 8.67
CA GLU A 33 -20.81 6.33 7.90
C GLU A 33 -21.70 5.07 7.93
N GLY A 34 -21.31 4.00 8.65
CA GLY A 34 -22.06 2.75 8.77
C GLY A 34 -22.05 1.87 7.51
N ARG A 35 -21.18 2.16 6.54
CA ARG A 35 -21.13 1.46 5.23
C ARG A 35 -20.25 0.23 5.29
N ILE A 36 -20.69 -0.79 6.04
CA ILE A 36 -19.88 -1.98 6.37
C ILE A 36 -19.37 -2.76 5.14
N GLU A 37 -20.20 -3.01 4.13
CA GLU A 37 -19.75 -3.75 2.94
C GLU A 37 -18.68 -3.00 2.14
N ARG A 38 -18.77 -1.66 2.10
CA ARG A 38 -17.74 -0.84 1.46
C ARG A 38 -16.44 -0.85 2.27
N ALA A 39 -16.52 -0.83 3.60
CA ALA A 39 -15.35 -0.97 4.46
C ALA A 39 -14.69 -2.34 4.32
N ARG A 40 -15.48 -3.43 4.18
CA ARG A 40 -14.95 -4.77 3.92
C ARG A 40 -14.18 -4.84 2.60
N GLN A 41 -14.67 -4.20 1.54
CA GLN A 41 -13.92 -4.13 0.29
C GLN A 41 -12.61 -3.37 0.46
N LEU A 42 -12.63 -2.22 1.14
CA LEU A 42 -11.43 -1.44 1.42
C LEU A 42 -10.42 -2.21 2.28
N ALA A 43 -10.87 -3.08 3.18
CA ALA A 43 -9.98 -3.95 3.95
C ALA A 43 -9.22 -4.94 3.04
N LYS A 44 -9.87 -5.51 2.02
CA LYS A 44 -9.20 -6.35 1.02
C LYS A 44 -8.20 -5.56 0.18
N ASP A 45 -8.55 -4.34 -0.22
CA ASP A 45 -7.65 -3.46 -0.98
C ASP A 45 -6.43 -3.06 -0.12
N MET A 46 -6.62 -2.91 1.19
CA MET A 46 -5.57 -2.67 2.17
C MET A 46 -4.64 -3.87 2.32
N GLU A 47 -5.18 -5.10 2.38
CA GLU A 47 -4.38 -6.35 2.41
C GLU A 47 -3.46 -6.45 1.18
N LEU A 48 -3.97 -6.18 -0.02
CA LEU A 48 -3.16 -6.17 -1.26
C LEU A 48 -2.03 -5.14 -1.20
N SER A 49 -2.30 -3.96 -0.63
CA SER A 49 -1.28 -2.90 -0.46
C SER A 49 -0.20 -3.32 0.55
N CYS A 50 -0.58 -3.99 1.65
CA CYS A 50 0.34 -4.59 2.61
C CYS A 50 1.22 -5.68 1.97
N GLU A 51 0.62 -6.58 1.19
CA GLU A 51 1.34 -7.62 0.46
C GLU A 51 2.37 -7.01 -0.49
N ARG A 52 1.99 -5.96 -1.23
CA ARG A 52 2.90 -5.27 -2.13
C ARG A 52 4.06 -4.59 -1.39
N CYS A 53 3.79 -3.95 -0.26
CA CYS A 53 4.86 -3.38 0.60
C CYS A 53 5.81 -4.49 1.07
N ARG A 54 5.26 -5.62 1.54
CA ARG A 54 6.04 -6.77 2.00
C ARG A 54 6.94 -7.34 0.89
N GLU A 55 6.41 -7.52 -0.32
CA GLU A 55 7.21 -7.96 -1.47
C GLU A 55 8.39 -7.02 -1.74
N LEU A 56 8.13 -5.71 -1.80
CA LEU A 56 9.16 -4.72 -2.07
C LEU A 56 10.23 -4.69 -0.97
N MET A 57 9.83 -4.77 0.31
CA MET A 57 10.77 -4.83 1.44
C MET A 57 11.60 -6.11 1.47
N ASN A 58 11.05 -7.25 1.03
CA ASN A 58 11.77 -8.52 0.97
C ASN A 58 12.70 -8.64 -0.25
N HIS A 59 12.49 -7.81 -1.27
CA HIS A 59 13.26 -7.80 -2.51
C HIS A 59 13.85 -6.40 -2.78
N PRO A 60 14.72 -5.89 -1.89
CA PRO A 60 15.42 -4.65 -2.15
C PRO A 60 16.34 -4.80 -3.38
N PRO A 61 16.63 -3.69 -4.07
CA PRO A 61 17.57 -3.69 -5.18
C PRO A 61 18.92 -4.17 -4.66
N ARG A 62 19.49 -5.20 -5.32
CA ARG A 62 20.85 -5.67 -5.05
C ARG A 62 21.82 -4.84 -5.90
N GLU A 63 22.96 -4.51 -5.29
CA GLU A 63 24.13 -3.89 -5.95
C GLU A 63 24.55 -4.62 -7.22
#